data_AF-A0A3P7E9D4-F1
#
_entry.id   AF-A0A3P7E9D4-F1
#
_cell.length_a   1.000
_cell.length_b   1.000
_cell.length_c   1.000
_cell.angle_alpha   90.00
_cell.angle_beta   90.00
_cell.angle_gamma   90.00
#
_symmetry.space_group_name_H-M   'P 1'
#
loop_
_entity.id
_entity.type
_entity.pdbx_description
1 polymer ?
#
loop_
_entity_poly.entity_id
_entity_poly.type
_entity_poly.pdbx_seq_one_letter_code
_entity_poly.pdbx_strand_id
1 'polypeptide(L)'
;MKPRYWLAAHMHCFFAALVPHLNKNNSENNFEPTKFLSLDKPLPRRHFLQALEFDVDENVSLNLSYDPTWLAILRATDALTSVDKSNIYMPSQHTRNERWDFRPTEEELTKVEEIYGGDFTVPRNFKMTAWPHRAGGTDDNSQELYYRNPQSTEFCAKLGIKDLNEMLCSLSMSGLGIPYYISKNGDSESVLKSRTFERKEDFDDKSDFIIDRNPALEPLLLKDFKTPNVTNNDESGEHPSSTITDYEKGADNEIDEGLQPAGSEILRREVTGINENKSTQ
;
A
#
# COMPACT_ATOMS: atom_id res chain seq x y z
N MET A 1 -9.75 11.62 1.64
CA MET A 1 -9.81 10.93 0.34
C MET A 1 -10.99 9.95 0.32
N LYS A 2 -11.53 9.62 -0.85
CA LYS A 2 -12.67 8.70 -1.04
C LYS A 2 -12.40 7.79 -2.25
N PRO A 3 -11.47 6.81 -2.14
CA PRO A 3 -11.07 6.01 -3.29
C PRO A 3 -12.19 5.04 -3.68
N ARG A 4 -12.25 4.65 -4.96
CA ARG A 4 -13.24 3.66 -5.43
C ARG A 4 -13.03 2.29 -4.78
N TYR A 5 -11.76 1.94 -4.50
CA TYR A 5 -11.36 0.70 -3.85
C TYR A 5 -10.43 1.01 -2.68
N TRP A 6 -10.61 0.29 -1.56
CA TRP A 6 -9.70 0.30 -0.43
C TRP A 6 -9.28 -1.13 -0.13
N LEU A 7 -8.02 -1.45 -0.41
CA LEU A 7 -7.47 -2.79 -0.24
C LEU A 7 -6.62 -2.82 1.03
N ALA A 8 -6.87 -3.80 1.89
CA ALA A 8 -6.22 -3.97 3.18
C ALA A 8 -5.78 -5.42 3.41
N ALA A 9 -4.94 -5.62 4.42
CA ALA A 9 -4.50 -6.93 4.88
C ALA A 9 -4.30 -6.87 6.40
N HIS A 10 -3.36 -7.64 6.95
CA HIS A 10 -2.92 -7.65 8.35
C HIS A 10 -3.78 -8.45 9.35
N MET A 11 -5.11 -8.35 9.32
CA MET A 11 -5.99 -9.04 10.30
C MET A 11 -6.16 -10.55 10.06
N HIS A 12 -5.49 -11.12 9.06
CA HIS A 12 -5.58 -12.55 8.71
C HIS A 12 -7.03 -13.03 8.51
N CYS A 13 -7.85 -12.21 7.88
CA CYS A 13 -9.21 -12.54 7.51
C CYS A 13 -9.60 -11.87 6.19
N PHE A 14 -10.33 -12.63 5.37
CA PHE A 14 -11.02 -12.04 4.23
C PHE A 14 -12.29 -11.34 4.71
N PHE A 15 -12.43 -10.07 4.35
CA PHE A 15 -13.62 -9.29 4.64
C PHE A 15 -13.88 -8.30 3.51
N ALA A 16 -15.15 -8.17 3.13
CA ALA A 16 -15.58 -7.30 2.05
C ALA A 16 -16.69 -6.38 2.56
N ALA A 17 -16.61 -5.09 2.27
CA ALA A 17 -17.61 -4.12 2.67
C ALA A 17 -17.79 -3.01 1.61
N LEU A 18 -18.96 -2.37 1.63
CA LEU A 18 -19.22 -1.16 0.88
C LEU A 18 -19.35 0.00 1.87
N VAL A 19 -18.51 1.01 1.70
CA VAL A 19 -18.50 2.21 2.56
C VAL A 19 -19.16 3.36 1.80
N PRO A 20 -20.41 3.74 2.14
CA PRO A 20 -21.09 4.82 1.45
C PRO A 20 -20.51 6.17 1.84
N HIS A 21 -20.37 7.07 0.86
CA HIS A 21 -19.89 8.44 1.05
C HIS A 21 -21.02 9.44 0.87
N LEU A 22 -21.95 9.42 1.82
CA LEU A 22 -23.10 10.32 1.82
C LEU A 22 -22.64 11.77 2.02
N ASN A 23 -23.04 12.66 1.13
CA ASN A 23 -22.81 14.08 1.30
C ASN A 23 -23.99 14.69 2.07
N LYS A 24 -23.75 15.05 3.34
CA LYS A 24 -24.78 15.64 4.21
C LYS A 24 -25.40 16.92 3.63
N ASN A 25 -24.67 17.64 2.77
CA ASN A 25 -25.09 18.95 2.27
C ASN A 25 -25.73 18.90 0.87
N ASN A 26 -25.58 17.80 0.12
CA ASN A 26 -26.17 17.68 -1.20
C ASN A 26 -26.29 16.20 -1.61
N SER A 27 -27.49 15.63 -1.49
CA SER A 27 -27.75 14.22 -1.82
C SER A 27 -27.55 13.89 -3.30
N GLU A 28 -27.53 14.89 -4.19
CA GLU A 28 -27.25 14.69 -5.62
C GLU A 28 -25.75 14.53 -5.92
N ASN A 29 -24.89 15.02 -5.02
CA ASN A 29 -23.42 14.92 -5.13
C ASN A 29 -22.87 13.88 -4.16
N ASN A 30 -23.50 12.70 -4.13
CA ASN A 30 -22.95 11.55 -3.42
C ASN A 30 -21.77 10.99 -4.22
N PHE A 31 -20.66 10.74 -3.53
CA PHE A 31 -19.52 10.07 -4.14
C PHE A 31 -19.84 8.58 -4.29
N GLU A 32 -19.25 7.92 -5.29
CA GLU A 32 -19.32 6.46 -5.40
C GLU A 32 -18.86 5.82 -4.09
N PRO A 33 -19.54 4.76 -3.60
CA PRO A 33 -19.13 4.08 -2.38
C PRO A 33 -17.73 3.45 -2.55
N THR A 34 -16.92 3.46 -1.49
CA THR A 34 -15.66 2.73 -1.49
C THR A 34 -15.92 1.25 -1.31
N LYS A 35 -15.39 0.43 -2.23
CA LYS A 35 -15.34 -1.03 -2.08
C LYS A 35 -14.14 -1.40 -1.21
N PHE A 36 -14.39 -1.77 0.03
CA PHE A 36 -13.37 -2.26 0.95
C PHE A 36 -13.18 -3.76 0.78
N LEU A 37 -11.92 -4.19 0.70
CA LEU A 37 -11.53 -5.59 0.66
C LEU A 37 -10.31 -5.82 1.57
N SER A 38 -10.41 -6.73 2.53
CA SER A 38 -9.26 -7.28 3.24
C SER A 38 -8.95 -8.70 2.77
N LEU A 39 -7.66 -9.03 2.71
CA LEU A 39 -7.17 -10.37 2.35
C LEU A 39 -6.57 -11.09 3.57
N ASP A 40 -6.64 -12.42 3.55
CA ASP A 40 -6.07 -13.30 4.56
C ASP A 40 -4.55 -13.55 4.32
N LYS A 41 -3.87 -14.20 5.27
CA LYS A 41 -2.46 -14.60 5.10
C LYS A 41 -2.32 -15.72 4.05
N PRO A 42 -1.19 -15.78 3.33
CA PRO A 42 -0.91 -16.78 2.31
C PRO A 42 -0.65 -18.16 2.92
N LEU A 43 -1.69 -18.74 3.53
CA LEU A 43 -1.70 -20.11 4.02
C LEU A 43 -2.66 -20.95 3.21
N PRO A 44 -2.43 -22.29 3.18
CA PRO A 44 -3.33 -23.21 2.53
C PRO A 44 -4.79 -22.99 2.95
N ARG A 45 -5.69 -23.02 1.96
CA ARG A 45 -7.15 -22.94 2.13
C ARG A 45 -7.67 -21.61 2.71
N ARG A 46 -6.92 -20.53 2.53
CA ARG A 46 -7.33 -19.17 2.92
C ARG A 46 -7.52 -18.26 1.71
N HIS A 47 -8.34 -17.22 1.85
CA HIS A 47 -8.61 -16.22 0.81
C HIS A 47 -7.57 -15.09 0.86
N PHE A 48 -6.34 -15.40 0.44
CA PHE A 48 -5.21 -14.46 0.48
C PHE A 48 -4.95 -13.71 -0.84
N LEU A 49 -5.59 -14.15 -1.93
CA LEU A 49 -5.42 -13.56 -3.26
C LEU A 49 -6.80 -13.30 -3.88
N GLN A 50 -6.96 -12.12 -4.48
CA GLN A 50 -8.15 -11.72 -5.23
C GLN A 50 -7.69 -11.04 -6.52
N ALA A 51 -8.19 -11.50 -7.67
CA ALA A 51 -8.07 -10.77 -8.93
C ALA A 51 -9.22 -9.76 -9.05
N LEU A 52 -8.91 -8.56 -9.53
CA LEU A 52 -9.88 -7.51 -9.84
C LEU A 52 -9.77 -7.17 -11.31
N GLU A 53 -10.92 -7.09 -11.98
CA GLU A 53 -11.02 -6.71 -13.37
C GLU A 53 -11.50 -5.27 -13.46
N PHE A 54 -10.87 -4.49 -14.35
CA PHE A 54 -11.18 -3.09 -14.57
C PHE A 54 -11.31 -2.85 -16.07
N ASP A 55 -12.36 -2.14 -16.46
CA ASP A 55 -12.49 -1.62 -17.81
C ASP A 55 -11.46 -0.50 -18.00
N VAL A 56 -10.57 -0.68 -18.95
CA VAL A 56 -9.54 0.30 -19.32
C VAL A 56 -9.70 0.61 -20.81
N ASP A 57 -9.57 1.88 -21.18
CA ASP A 57 -9.61 2.30 -22.58
C ASP A 57 -8.50 1.59 -23.39
N GLU A 58 -8.85 1.01 -24.54
CA GLU A 58 -7.92 0.21 -25.36
C GLU A 58 -6.69 0.98 -25.84
N ASN A 59 -6.77 2.31 -25.90
CA ASN A 59 -5.70 3.19 -26.36
C ASN A 59 -4.74 3.64 -25.25
N VAL A 60 -5.01 3.28 -23.99
CA VAL A 60 -4.18 3.70 -22.85
C VAL A 60 -2.97 2.78 -22.70
N SER A 61 -1.80 3.38 -22.49
CA SER A 61 -0.58 2.64 -22.22
C SER A 61 -0.64 1.97 -20.85
N LEU A 62 -0.48 0.65 -20.80
CA LEU A 62 -0.39 -0.14 -19.55
C LEU A 62 1.01 -0.11 -18.91
N ASN A 63 1.75 0.98 -19.11
CA ASN A 63 3.06 1.17 -18.50
C ASN A 63 2.91 1.71 -17.07
N LEU A 64 3.83 1.31 -16.19
CA LEU A 64 3.95 1.91 -14.88
C LEU A 64 4.47 3.34 -15.04
N SER A 65 3.78 4.31 -14.44
CA SER A 65 4.13 5.73 -14.48
C SER A 65 4.13 6.31 -13.07
N TYR A 66 4.94 7.33 -12.85
CA TYR A 66 4.91 8.10 -11.62
C TYR A 66 3.65 8.96 -11.56
N ASP A 67 3.09 9.14 -10.38
CA ASP A 67 2.01 10.09 -10.16
C ASP A 67 2.58 11.51 -9.95
N PRO A 68 2.21 12.50 -10.78
CA PRO A 68 2.73 13.87 -10.67
C PRO A 68 2.44 14.53 -9.32
N THR A 69 1.29 14.22 -8.70
CA THR A 69 0.91 14.74 -7.38
C THR A 69 1.85 14.18 -6.31
N TRP A 70 2.14 12.89 -6.36
CA TRP A 70 3.11 12.23 -5.49
C TRP A 70 4.52 12.79 -5.66
N LEU A 71 4.97 13.02 -6.91
CA LEU A 71 6.27 13.64 -7.19
C LEU A 71 6.36 15.06 -6.61
N ALA A 72 5.31 15.85 -6.75
CA ALA A 72 5.25 17.21 -6.19
C ALA A 72 5.28 17.20 -4.66
N ILE A 73 4.54 16.30 -4.02
CA ILE A 73 4.58 16.09 -2.56
C ILE A 73 5.98 15.68 -2.12
N LEU A 74 6.60 14.72 -2.81
CA LEU A 74 7.92 14.21 -2.47
C LEU A 74 8.98 15.33 -2.54
N ARG A 75 8.90 16.18 -3.57
CA ARG A 75 9.78 17.34 -3.70
C ARG A 75 9.51 18.41 -2.63
N ALA A 76 8.25 18.69 -2.32
CA ALA A 76 7.88 19.67 -1.29
C ALA A 76 8.28 19.22 0.13
N THR A 77 8.39 17.91 0.35
CA THR A 77 8.75 17.31 1.65
C THR A 77 10.21 16.90 1.76
N ASP A 78 11.06 17.15 0.75
CA ASP A 78 12.49 16.78 0.76
C ASP A 78 13.29 17.38 1.94
N ALA A 79 12.88 18.57 2.40
CA ALA A 79 13.47 19.20 3.57
C ALA A 79 13.31 18.35 4.85
N LEU A 80 12.29 17.50 4.92
CA LEU A 80 12.00 16.61 6.05
C LEU A 80 12.83 15.31 6.01
N THR A 81 13.49 15.01 4.89
CA THR A 81 14.36 13.83 4.77
C THR A 81 15.64 14.05 5.58
N SER A 82 15.81 13.22 6.63
CA SER A 82 16.99 13.20 7.50
C SER A 82 17.34 11.77 7.93
N VAL A 83 18.62 11.56 8.22
CA VAL A 83 19.18 10.30 8.75
C VAL A 83 19.65 10.43 10.21
N ASP A 84 19.37 11.58 10.83
CA ASP A 84 19.74 11.81 12.23
C ASP A 84 18.96 10.89 13.17
N LYS A 85 19.61 10.44 14.23
CA LYS A 85 18.98 9.61 15.27
C LYS A 85 18.14 10.42 16.26
N SER A 86 18.15 11.75 16.13
CA SER A 86 17.37 12.65 16.98
C SER A 86 15.88 12.56 16.65
N ASN A 87 15.04 12.90 17.63
CA ASN A 87 13.61 13.03 17.38
C ASN A 87 13.37 14.23 16.45
N ILE A 88 12.73 13.97 15.31
CA ILE A 88 12.31 15.00 14.36
C ILE A 88 10.81 15.18 14.52
N TYR A 89 10.40 16.41 14.78
CA TYR A 89 8.98 16.76 14.81
C TYR A 89 8.51 17.06 13.39
N MET A 90 7.49 16.32 12.94
CA MET A 90 6.89 16.55 11.63
C MET A 90 5.95 17.76 11.68
N PRO A 91 5.83 18.53 10.58
CA PRO A 91 4.90 19.65 10.50
C PRO A 91 3.47 19.19 10.83
N SER A 92 2.77 19.99 11.64
CA SER A 92 1.40 19.72 12.04
C SER A 92 0.55 20.97 11.88
N GLN A 93 -0.77 20.81 11.88
CA GLN A 93 -1.71 21.94 11.84
C GLN A 93 -1.49 22.97 12.97
N HIS A 94 -0.84 22.57 14.06
CA HIS A 94 -0.56 23.43 15.21
C HIS A 94 0.75 24.22 15.08
N THR A 95 1.59 23.91 14.10
CA THR A 95 2.85 24.63 13.86
C THR A 95 2.57 25.93 13.09
N ARG A 96 2.75 27.09 13.74
CA ARG A 96 2.36 28.40 13.17
C ARG A 96 3.24 28.87 11.99
N ASN A 97 4.50 28.43 11.93
CA ASN A 97 5.51 29.02 11.04
C ASN A 97 5.98 28.08 9.92
N GLU A 98 5.45 26.87 9.83
CA GLU A 98 5.91 25.86 8.87
C GLU A 98 4.73 25.35 8.02
N ARG A 99 5.02 24.98 6.77
CA ARG A 99 4.03 24.34 5.91
C ARG A 99 3.74 22.95 6.43
N TRP A 100 2.48 22.69 6.79
CA TRP A 100 1.99 21.36 7.17
C TRP A 100 1.11 20.72 6.09
N ASP A 101 0.51 21.54 5.23
CA ASP A 101 -0.33 21.09 4.13
C ASP A 101 0.50 21.03 2.83
N PHE A 102 0.85 19.81 2.44
CA PHE A 102 1.66 19.52 1.25
C PHE A 102 0.81 19.15 0.03
N ARG A 103 -0.48 19.48 0.01
CA ARG A 103 -1.26 19.43 -1.24
C ARG A 103 -0.55 20.29 -2.31
N PRO A 104 -0.17 19.70 -3.45
CA PRO A 104 0.58 20.43 -4.48
C PRO A 104 -0.20 21.63 -5.01
N THR A 105 0.48 22.77 -5.15
CA THR A 105 -0.06 23.89 -5.92
C THR A 105 0.10 23.64 -7.42
N GLU A 106 -0.63 24.38 -8.26
CA GLU A 106 -0.47 24.31 -9.72
C GLU A 106 0.98 24.56 -10.15
N GLU A 107 1.65 25.54 -9.53
CA GLU A 107 3.06 25.84 -9.80
C GLU A 107 4.00 24.67 -9.47
N GLU A 108 3.70 23.89 -8.42
CA GLU A 108 4.50 22.73 -8.03
C GLU A 108 4.31 21.58 -9.02
N LEU A 109 3.09 21.38 -9.49
CA LEU A 109 2.77 20.40 -10.53
C LEU A 109 3.43 20.78 -11.87
N THR A 110 3.37 22.04 -12.29
CA THR A 110 4.02 22.51 -13.52
C THR A 110 5.53 22.29 -13.48
N LYS A 111 6.19 22.57 -12.35
CA LYS A 111 7.63 22.29 -12.20
C LYS A 111 7.96 20.81 -12.36
N VAL A 112 7.11 19.92 -11.82
CA VAL A 112 7.29 18.47 -11.97
C VAL A 112 7.09 18.04 -13.42
N GLU A 113 6.10 18.62 -14.11
CA GLU A 113 5.86 18.39 -15.53
C GLU A 113 7.05 18.84 -16.40
N GLU A 114 7.65 19.99 -16.11
CA GLU A 114 8.86 20.49 -16.76
C GLU A 114 10.06 19.54 -16.58
N ILE A 115 10.27 19.02 -15.36
CA ILE A 115 11.38 18.08 -15.05
C ILE A 115 11.24 16.77 -15.85
N TYR A 116 10.02 16.29 -16.03
CA TYR A 116 9.74 15.03 -16.74
C TYR A 116 9.42 15.22 -18.22
N GLY A 117 9.28 16.46 -18.69
CA GLY A 117 8.91 16.76 -20.08
C GLY A 117 7.54 16.21 -20.47
N GLY A 118 6.62 16.10 -19.51
CA GLY A 118 5.30 15.47 -19.68
C GLY A 118 5.30 13.94 -19.74
N ASP A 119 6.46 13.27 -19.72
CA ASP A 119 6.55 11.80 -19.70
C ASP A 119 6.93 11.28 -18.31
N PHE A 120 5.92 10.75 -17.61
CA PHE A 120 6.07 10.19 -16.27
C PHE A 120 6.32 8.67 -16.28
N THR A 121 6.55 8.06 -17.45
CA THR A 121 6.77 6.61 -17.55
C THR A 121 8.00 6.19 -16.74
N VAL A 122 7.86 5.13 -15.93
CA VAL A 122 8.98 4.57 -15.16
C VAL A 122 9.98 3.91 -16.13
N PRO A 123 11.26 4.31 -16.12
CA PRO A 123 12.25 3.79 -17.05
C PRO A 123 12.53 2.30 -16.80
N ARG A 124 12.75 1.54 -17.87
CA ARG A 124 13.15 0.12 -17.83
C ARG A 124 14.67 -0.05 -17.72
N ASN A 125 15.28 0.66 -16.76
CA ASN A 125 16.73 0.70 -16.51
C ASN A 125 17.16 -0.15 -15.31
N PHE A 126 16.33 -1.10 -14.87
CA PHE A 126 16.63 -1.96 -13.73
C PHE A 126 17.92 -2.76 -13.95
N LYS A 127 18.81 -2.75 -12.96
CA LYS A 127 20.07 -3.50 -12.97
C LYS A 127 20.11 -4.41 -11.76
N MET A 128 20.56 -5.64 -11.95
CA MET A 128 20.73 -6.60 -10.87
C MET A 128 21.82 -6.11 -9.91
N THR A 129 21.43 -5.79 -8.67
CA THR A 129 22.32 -5.27 -7.62
C THR A 129 22.82 -6.39 -6.71
N ALA A 130 21.93 -7.27 -6.26
CA ALA A 130 22.27 -8.46 -5.50
C ALA A 130 22.78 -9.58 -6.41
N TRP A 131 23.56 -10.49 -5.85
CA TRP A 131 24.02 -11.68 -6.56
C TRP A 131 22.85 -12.64 -6.81
N PRO A 132 22.81 -13.35 -7.96
CA PRO A 132 21.84 -14.43 -8.15
C PRO A 132 22.00 -15.47 -7.06
N HIS A 133 20.88 -15.92 -6.49
CA HIS A 133 20.88 -17.07 -5.59
C HIS A 133 21.50 -18.27 -6.32
N ARG A 134 22.54 -18.88 -5.73
CA ARG A 134 23.13 -20.12 -6.24
C ARG A 134 22.65 -21.28 -5.37
N ALA A 135 21.84 -22.17 -5.94
CA ALA A 135 21.42 -23.39 -5.25
C ALA A 135 22.65 -24.28 -4.99
N GLY A 136 23.24 -24.16 -3.80
CA GLY A 136 24.49 -24.82 -3.40
C GLY A 136 25.60 -23.88 -2.92
N GLY A 137 25.40 -22.56 -2.95
CA GLY A 137 26.24 -21.64 -2.19
C GLY A 137 25.94 -21.80 -0.71
N THR A 138 26.96 -22.03 0.12
CA THR A 138 26.82 -21.74 1.55
C THR A 138 26.54 -20.25 1.66
N ASP A 139 25.32 -19.86 2.01
CA ASP A 139 25.05 -18.55 2.60
C ASP A 139 25.87 -18.53 3.90
N ASP A 140 27.15 -18.20 3.77
CA ASP A 140 27.97 -17.85 4.89
C ASP A 140 27.23 -16.70 5.57
N ASN A 141 27.20 -16.68 6.90
CA ASN A 141 26.56 -15.64 7.71
C ASN A 141 27.25 -14.26 7.55
N SER A 142 27.81 -13.98 6.36
CA SER A 142 28.27 -12.67 5.94
C SER A 142 27.09 -11.72 6.01
N GLN A 143 27.21 -10.81 6.97
CA GLN A 143 26.41 -9.61 7.15
C GLN A 143 25.68 -9.21 5.87
N GLU A 144 24.34 -9.19 5.92
CA GLU A 144 23.50 -8.76 4.80
C GLU A 144 23.99 -7.39 4.32
N LEU A 145 24.68 -7.37 3.18
CA LEU A 145 25.22 -6.15 2.61
C LEU A 145 24.10 -5.41 1.88
N TYR A 146 24.04 -4.10 2.08
CA TYR A 146 23.18 -3.23 1.31
C TYR A 146 23.83 -2.95 -0.05
N TYR A 147 23.08 -3.18 -1.13
CA TYR A 147 23.51 -2.89 -2.50
C TYR A 147 22.71 -1.69 -3.04
N ARG A 148 23.41 -0.58 -3.30
CA ARG A 148 22.81 0.63 -3.87
C ARG A 148 22.08 0.34 -5.18
N ASN A 149 20.82 0.74 -5.28
CA ASN A 149 20.04 0.65 -6.52
C ASN A 149 20.31 1.85 -7.42
N PRO A 150 20.92 1.66 -8.61
CA PRO A 150 21.21 2.78 -9.52
C PRO A 150 19.93 3.48 -10.02
N GLN A 151 18.83 2.74 -10.17
CA GLN A 151 17.56 3.34 -10.60
C GLN A 151 17.01 4.32 -9.54
N SER A 152 17.16 4.00 -8.25
CA SER A 152 16.75 4.88 -7.16
C SER A 152 17.59 6.16 -7.12
N THR A 153 18.90 6.06 -7.37
CA THR A 153 19.79 7.22 -7.43
C THR A 153 19.50 8.09 -8.64
N GLU A 154 19.29 7.50 -9.82
CA GLU A 154 18.87 8.23 -11.03
C GLU A 154 17.53 8.94 -10.82
N PHE A 155 16.58 8.29 -10.15
CA PHE A 155 15.29 8.89 -9.78
C PHE A 155 15.45 10.11 -8.86
N CYS A 156 16.21 9.97 -7.76
CA CYS A 156 16.43 11.07 -6.82
C CYS A 156 17.15 12.25 -7.48
N ALA A 157 18.15 11.96 -8.31
CA ALA A 157 18.88 12.97 -9.07
C ALA A 157 17.99 13.70 -10.09
N LYS A 158 17.12 12.99 -10.81
CA LYS A 158 16.19 13.59 -11.78
C LYS A 158 15.18 14.50 -11.09
N LEU A 159 14.60 14.07 -9.96
CA LEU A 159 13.63 14.87 -9.23
C LEU A 159 14.28 16.02 -8.42
N GLY A 160 15.60 15.93 -8.17
CA GLY A 160 16.35 16.91 -7.41
C GLY A 160 16.10 16.82 -5.91
N ILE A 161 15.92 15.61 -5.39
CA ILE A 161 15.70 15.32 -3.96
C ILE A 161 16.90 14.57 -3.37
N LYS A 162 17.02 14.57 -2.05
CA LYS A 162 18.04 13.81 -1.33
C LYS A 162 17.79 12.31 -1.50
N ASP A 163 18.85 11.57 -1.84
CA ASP A 163 18.82 10.11 -1.84
C ASP A 163 19.01 9.59 -0.41
N LEU A 164 17.91 9.20 0.24
CA LEU A 164 17.93 8.65 1.60
C LEU A 164 18.86 7.44 1.71
N ASN A 165 18.90 6.58 0.69
CA ASN A 165 19.77 5.41 0.71
C ASN A 165 21.24 5.84 0.65
N GLU A 166 21.58 6.86 -0.13
CA GLU A 166 22.93 7.43 -0.14
C GLU A 166 23.34 7.93 1.25
N MET A 167 22.46 8.70 1.87
CA MET A 167 22.69 9.26 3.20
C MET A 167 22.90 8.14 4.23
N LEU A 168 22.08 7.09 4.20
CA LEU A 168 22.25 5.92 5.08
C LEU A 168 23.54 5.15 4.79
N CYS A 169 23.91 4.97 3.52
CA CYS A 169 25.16 4.33 3.13
C CYS A 169 26.38 5.06 3.70
N SER A 170 26.34 6.39 3.71
CA SER A 170 27.43 7.23 4.21
C SER A 170 27.68 7.06 5.72
N LEU A 171 26.65 6.65 6.49
CA LEU A 171 26.77 6.41 7.93
C LEU A 171 27.43 5.07 8.28
N SER A 172 27.39 4.07 7.39
CA SER A 172 27.91 2.72 7.65
C SER A 172 28.48 2.07 6.41
N MET A 173 29.69 2.51 6.02
CA MET A 173 30.40 1.98 4.85
C MET A 173 30.71 0.48 4.93
N SER A 174 30.82 -0.09 6.14
CA SER A 174 31.09 -1.52 6.34
C SER A 174 29.95 -2.44 5.92
N GLY A 175 28.72 -1.90 5.82
CA GLY A 175 27.55 -2.66 5.38
C GLY A 175 27.27 -2.57 3.88
N LEU A 176 28.16 -1.96 3.09
CA LEU A 176 27.93 -1.75 1.66
C LEU A 176 28.53 -2.85 0.80
N GLY A 177 27.68 -3.47 -0.01
CA GLY A 177 28.08 -4.45 -1.01
C GLY A 177 28.40 -3.80 -2.35
N ILE A 178 29.28 -4.44 -3.13
CA ILE A 178 29.53 -4.05 -4.52
C ILE A 178 28.40 -4.63 -5.37
N PRO A 179 27.60 -3.79 -6.06
CA PRO A 179 26.51 -4.28 -6.90
C PRO A 179 26.99 -5.21 -8.01
N TYR A 180 26.25 -6.30 -8.24
CA TYR A 180 26.58 -7.33 -9.22
C TYR A 180 26.85 -6.79 -10.63
N TYR A 181 26.06 -5.81 -11.08
CA TYR A 181 26.21 -5.23 -12.42
C TYR A 181 27.56 -4.55 -12.65
N ILE A 182 28.28 -4.16 -11.59
CA ILE A 182 29.62 -3.58 -11.67
C ILE A 182 30.64 -4.71 -11.92
N SER A 183 30.53 -5.82 -11.19
CA SER A 183 31.45 -6.96 -11.29
C SER A 183 31.40 -7.66 -12.64
N LYS A 184 30.24 -7.64 -13.34
CA LYS A 184 30.09 -8.25 -14.67
C LYS A 184 30.98 -7.59 -15.74
N ASN A 185 31.44 -6.36 -15.52
CA ASN A 185 32.20 -5.59 -16.50
C ASN A 185 33.73 -5.68 -16.32
N GLY A 186 34.23 -6.42 -15.33
CA GLY A 186 35.66 -6.62 -15.11
C GLY A 186 36.04 -8.11 -15.21
N ASP A 187 37.16 -8.41 -15.88
CA ASP A 187 37.77 -9.75 -16.07
C ASP A 187 38.22 -10.47 -14.77
N SER A 188 37.51 -10.28 -13.66
CA SER A 188 37.85 -10.80 -12.33
C SER A 188 37.15 -12.12 -11.98
N GLU A 189 36.86 -12.97 -12.98
CA GLU A 189 36.37 -14.34 -12.78
C GLU A 189 37.34 -15.21 -11.94
N SER A 190 38.61 -14.81 -11.81
CA SER A 190 39.68 -15.58 -11.15
C SER A 190 39.66 -15.53 -9.62
N VAL A 191 39.06 -14.51 -8.99
CA VAL A 191 39.01 -14.38 -7.52
C VAL A 191 37.85 -15.19 -6.90
N LEU A 192 36.88 -15.61 -7.72
CA LEU A 192 35.59 -16.13 -7.28
C LEU A 192 35.48 -17.66 -7.22
N LYS A 193 36.52 -18.41 -7.63
CA LYS A 193 36.48 -19.89 -7.73
C LYS A 193 36.85 -20.63 -6.45
N SER A 194 37.28 -19.95 -5.39
CA SER A 194 37.92 -20.59 -4.24
C SER A 194 37.03 -20.90 -3.03
N ARG A 195 35.69 -20.71 -3.10
CA ARG A 195 34.89 -20.61 -1.86
C ARG A 195 33.55 -21.35 -1.74
N THR A 196 33.18 -22.30 -2.60
CA THR A 196 31.84 -22.94 -2.46
C THR A 196 31.85 -24.46 -2.65
N PHE A 197 31.50 -25.16 -1.57
CA PHE A 197 31.05 -26.56 -1.51
C PHE A 197 29.62 -26.61 -0.95
N GLU A 198 28.86 -27.61 -1.38
CA GLU A 198 27.40 -27.69 -1.47
C GLU A 198 26.62 -28.01 -0.18
N ARG A 199 25.35 -27.55 -0.09
CA ARG A 199 24.17 -28.43 0.17
C ARG A 199 22.83 -27.74 -0.17
N LYS A 200 21.89 -28.50 -0.76
CA LYS A 200 20.51 -28.11 -1.12
C LYS A 200 19.52 -28.45 0.01
N GLU A 201 18.51 -27.60 0.20
CA GLU A 201 17.18 -27.99 0.68
C GLU A 201 16.13 -27.56 -0.35
N ASP A 202 15.24 -28.48 -0.66
CA ASP A 202 14.30 -28.44 -1.79
C ASP A 202 13.08 -27.56 -1.47
N PHE A 203 12.78 -26.59 -2.34
CA PHE A 203 11.45 -25.97 -2.39
C PHE A 203 10.53 -26.90 -3.20
N ASP A 204 9.38 -27.25 -2.62
CA ASP A 204 8.33 -28.03 -3.26
C ASP A 204 7.71 -27.24 -4.43
N ASP A 205 7.94 -27.72 -5.66
CA ASP A 205 7.46 -27.22 -6.97
C ASP A 205 5.91 -27.28 -7.14
N LYS A 206 5.14 -27.12 -6.06
CA LYS A 206 3.66 -27.24 -6.08
C LYS A 206 2.90 -25.94 -5.80
N SER A 207 3.59 -24.84 -5.58
CA SER A 207 2.97 -23.51 -5.56
C SER A 207 3.23 -22.81 -6.90
N ASP A 208 2.52 -23.26 -7.94
CA ASP A 208 2.49 -22.61 -9.24
C ASP A 208 1.93 -21.19 -9.10
N PHE A 209 2.79 -20.20 -9.31
CA PHE A 209 2.35 -18.86 -9.68
C PHE A 209 1.73 -18.95 -11.07
N ILE A 210 0.40 -19.03 -11.13
CA ILE A 210 -0.34 -18.96 -12.38
C ILE A 210 -0.44 -17.48 -12.77
N ILE A 211 0.32 -17.06 -13.78
CA ILE A 211 0.02 -15.84 -14.52
C ILE A 211 -1.13 -16.20 -15.45
N ASP A 212 -2.34 -15.77 -15.13
CA ASP A 212 -3.46 -15.88 -16.05
C ASP A 212 -3.17 -15.03 -17.30
N ARG A 213 -2.94 -15.70 -18.42
CA ARG A 213 -2.74 -15.07 -19.74
C ARG A 213 -4.03 -14.98 -20.54
N ASN A 214 -5.16 -15.41 -19.99
CA ASN A 214 -6.42 -15.47 -20.71
C ASN A 214 -7.62 -15.31 -19.76
N PRO A 215 -7.83 -14.11 -19.18
CA PRO A 215 -8.98 -13.86 -18.31
C PRO A 215 -10.28 -14.15 -19.07
N ALA A 216 -11.22 -14.79 -18.38
CA ALA A 216 -12.54 -15.02 -18.93
C ALA A 216 -13.20 -13.67 -19.27
N LEU A 217 -13.88 -13.59 -20.41
CA LEU A 217 -14.53 -12.38 -20.94
C LEU A 217 -15.76 -11.90 -20.15
N GLU A 218 -15.99 -12.40 -18.93
CA GLU A 218 -17.11 -11.97 -18.10
C GLU A 218 -16.63 -11.20 -16.86
N PRO A 219 -16.75 -9.86 -16.86
CA PRO A 219 -16.49 -9.05 -15.69
C PRO A 219 -17.39 -9.49 -14.54
N LEU A 220 -16.82 -9.66 -13.34
CA LEU A 220 -17.61 -9.75 -12.11
C LEU A 220 -18.41 -8.46 -11.94
N LEU A 221 -19.68 -8.48 -12.35
CA LEU A 221 -20.57 -7.34 -12.28
C LEU A 221 -20.87 -7.01 -10.81
N LEU A 222 -21.02 -5.70 -10.53
CA LEU A 222 -21.31 -5.14 -9.19
C LEU A 222 -22.47 -5.84 -8.44
N LYS A 223 -23.43 -6.40 -9.17
CA LYS A 223 -24.59 -7.13 -8.65
C LYS A 223 -24.25 -8.51 -8.05
N ASP A 224 -23.10 -9.07 -8.38
CA ASP A 224 -22.68 -10.40 -7.92
C ASP A 224 -21.83 -10.32 -6.63
N PHE A 225 -21.48 -9.11 -6.20
CA PHE A 225 -20.71 -8.90 -4.97
C PHE A 225 -21.57 -9.12 -3.72
N LYS A 226 -21.46 -10.30 -3.10
CA LYS A 226 -22.05 -10.59 -1.78
C LYS A 226 -21.02 -10.40 -0.68
N THR A 227 -21.24 -9.45 0.22
CA THR A 227 -20.43 -9.30 1.43
C THR A 227 -20.62 -10.52 2.35
N PRO A 228 -19.56 -11.04 2.99
CA PRO A 228 -19.71 -12.09 4.00
C PRO A 228 -20.56 -11.58 5.18
N ASN A 229 -21.51 -12.38 5.66
CA ASN A 229 -22.24 -12.09 6.89
C ASN A 229 -21.29 -12.22 8.09
N VAL A 230 -20.98 -11.10 8.75
CA VAL A 230 -20.35 -11.12 10.08
C VAL A 230 -21.45 -11.38 11.10
N THR A 231 -21.50 -12.61 11.61
CA THR A 231 -22.33 -12.97 12.76
C THR A 231 -21.61 -12.58 14.04
N ASN A 232 -22.18 -11.66 14.81
CA ASN A 232 -21.80 -11.42 16.20
C ASN A 232 -22.21 -12.65 17.01
N ASN A 233 -21.29 -13.58 17.22
CA ASN A 233 -21.48 -14.68 18.16
C ASN A 233 -20.89 -14.29 19.51
N ASP A 234 -21.65 -13.51 20.27
CA ASP A 234 -21.45 -13.34 21.72
C ASP A 234 -22.76 -13.74 22.42
N GLU A 235 -23.00 -15.04 22.58
CA GLU A 235 -23.89 -15.57 23.63
C GLU A 235 -23.38 -16.94 24.07
N SER A 236 -22.57 -16.97 25.13
CA SER A 236 -22.69 -17.85 26.32
C SER A 236 -21.32 -18.12 26.97
N GLY A 237 -21.12 -17.60 28.19
CA GLY A 237 -20.01 -18.02 29.06
C GLY A 237 -19.44 -16.97 30.01
N GLU A 238 -20.24 -16.56 31.01
CA GLU A 238 -19.85 -16.18 32.39
C GLU A 238 -18.63 -15.28 32.70
N HIS A 239 -18.95 -14.10 33.24
CA HIS A 239 -18.27 -13.27 34.25
C HIS A 239 -17.11 -12.31 33.89
N PRO A 240 -17.00 -11.13 34.56
CA PRO A 240 -18.03 -10.31 35.21
C PRO A 240 -18.09 -8.86 34.68
N SER A 241 -19.29 -8.30 34.79
CA SER A 241 -19.64 -6.89 34.57
C SER A 241 -18.62 -5.91 35.14
N SER A 242 -18.14 -4.99 34.31
CA SER A 242 -17.77 -3.64 34.73
C SER A 242 -18.58 -2.65 33.91
N THR A 243 -19.76 -2.29 34.43
CA THR A 243 -20.44 -1.04 34.08
C THR A 243 -19.61 0.11 34.64
N ILE A 244 -19.16 1.02 33.77
CA ILE A 244 -18.73 2.38 34.14
C ILE A 244 -19.53 3.27 33.18
N THR A 245 -20.81 3.54 33.45
CA THR A 245 -21.31 4.75 34.15
C THR A 245 -20.41 5.97 34.02
N ASP A 246 -20.92 6.93 33.25
CA ASP A 246 -20.70 8.37 33.29
C ASP A 246 -19.83 8.86 34.46
N TYR A 247 -18.70 9.50 34.13
CA TYR A 247 -18.03 10.41 35.03
C TYR A 247 -18.54 11.83 34.80
N GLU A 248 -19.40 12.25 35.72
CA GLU A 248 -19.89 13.62 35.89
C GLU A 248 -18.75 14.59 36.29
N LYS A 249 -18.84 15.79 35.70
CA LYS A 249 -18.61 17.14 36.25
C LYS A 249 -17.57 17.36 37.37
N GLY A 250 -16.65 18.28 37.05
CA GLY A 250 -16.06 19.20 38.03
C GLY A 250 -15.30 20.35 37.36
N ALA A 251 -15.94 21.53 37.34
CA ALA A 251 -15.39 22.90 37.46
C ALA A 251 -14.20 23.35 36.55
N ASP A 252 -14.14 24.51 35.90
CA ASP A 252 -14.91 25.75 35.84
C ASP A 252 -14.38 26.57 34.62
N ASN A 253 -15.22 27.45 34.07
CA ASN A 253 -14.92 28.61 33.18
C ASN A 253 -14.47 28.32 31.73
N GLU A 254 -14.96 28.96 30.66
CA GLU A 254 -16.04 29.91 30.36
C GLU A 254 -15.93 30.09 28.82
N ILE A 255 -17.07 30.24 28.09
CA ILE A 255 -17.18 30.85 26.73
C ILE A 255 -16.68 29.92 25.57
N ASP A 256 -17.35 29.62 24.45
CA ASP A 256 -18.54 30.12 23.76
C ASP A 256 -19.06 29.04 22.79
N GLU A 257 -20.36 29.10 22.51
CA GLU A 257 -21.13 28.61 21.36
C GLU A 257 -20.63 27.50 20.40
N GLY A 258 -21.47 26.46 20.27
CA GLY A 258 -22.04 26.14 18.95
C GLY A 258 -21.79 24.75 18.35
N LEU A 259 -22.82 23.89 18.50
CA LEU A 259 -23.23 22.80 17.61
C LEU A 259 -22.69 21.37 17.83
N GLN A 260 -23.62 20.51 18.25
CA GLN A 260 -23.48 19.08 18.57
C GLN A 260 -23.51 18.13 17.35
N PRO A 261 -23.03 16.88 17.51
CA PRO A 261 -22.93 15.89 16.45
C PRO A 261 -24.12 14.89 16.43
N ALA A 262 -24.60 14.55 15.23
CA ALA A 262 -25.46 13.38 14.98
C ALA A 262 -24.70 12.48 13.98
N GLY A 263 -24.46 11.19 14.25
CA GLY A 263 -25.37 10.17 14.78
C GLY A 263 -25.51 9.14 13.66
N SER A 264 -24.78 8.03 13.77
CA SER A 264 -24.68 6.96 12.77
C SER A 264 -25.88 6.01 12.82
N GLU A 265 -26.61 5.84 11.71
CA GLU A 265 -27.60 4.77 11.55
C GLU A 265 -27.13 3.75 10.49
N ILE A 266 -27.06 2.48 10.91
CA ILE A 266 -26.83 1.31 10.07
C ILE A 266 -28.19 0.79 9.62
N LEU A 267 -28.53 0.91 8.34
CA LEU A 267 -29.75 0.33 7.76
C LEU A 267 -29.41 -0.87 6.87
N ARG A 268 -29.72 -2.08 7.36
CA ARG A 268 -29.84 -3.31 6.56
C ARG A 268 -31.19 -3.30 5.83
N ARG A 269 -31.20 -3.64 4.53
CA ARG A 269 -32.44 -3.83 3.76
C ARG A 269 -32.43 -5.24 3.14
N GLU A 270 -33.36 -6.07 3.58
CA GLU A 270 -33.68 -7.37 2.97
C GLU A 270 -34.39 -7.17 1.62
N VAL A 271 -34.04 -8.00 0.64
CA VAL A 271 -34.81 -8.16 -0.61
C VAL A 271 -35.41 -9.55 -0.64
N THR A 272 -36.73 -9.61 -0.54
CA THR A 272 -37.58 -10.78 -0.71
C THR A 272 -37.70 -11.17 -2.18
N GLY A 273 -37.47 -12.45 -2.51
CA GLY A 273 -37.69 -13.05 -3.83
C GLY A 273 -38.54 -14.32 -3.74
N ILE A 274 -39.82 -14.17 -4.07
CA ILE A 274 -40.74 -15.05 -4.81
C ILE A 274 -40.63 -16.58 -4.59
N ASN A 275 -41.67 -17.12 -3.95
CA ASN A 275 -42.04 -18.54 -3.86
C ASN A 275 -42.43 -19.13 -5.24
N GLU A 276 -41.90 -20.31 -5.55
CA GLU A 276 -42.54 -21.28 -6.46
C GLU A 276 -42.98 -22.54 -5.69
N ASN A 277 -44.14 -23.06 -6.12
CA ASN A 277 -44.67 -24.42 -5.93
C ASN A 277 -45.32 -24.79 -4.59
N LYS A 278 -46.66 -24.96 -4.63
CA LYS A 278 -47.38 -26.11 -4.05
C LYS A 278 -48.74 -26.34 -4.76
N SER A 279 -48.97 -27.61 -5.12
CA SER A 279 -50.26 -28.32 -5.31
C SER A 279 -51.14 -27.87 -6.51
N THR A 280 -51.83 -28.71 -7.28
CA THR A 280 -52.45 -30.02 -7.00
C THR A 280 -52.95 -30.60 -8.34
N GLN A 281 -52.58 -31.85 -8.66
CA GLN A 281 -53.42 -32.94 -9.18
C GLN A 281 -52.58 -34.22 -9.19
#